data_AF-A0A7C5ZER2-F1
#
_entry.id   AF-A0A7C5ZER2-F1
#
_cell.length_a   1.000
_cell.length_b   1.000
_cell.length_c   1.000
_cell.angle_alpha   90.00
_cell.angle_beta   90.00
_cell.angle_gamma   90.00
#
_symmetry.space_group_name_H-M   'P 1'
#
loop_
_entity.id
_entity.type
_entity.pdbx_description
1 polymer ?
#
loop_
_entity_poly.entity_id
_entity_poly.type
_entity_poly.pdbx_seq_one_letter_code
_entity_poly.pdbx_strand_id
1 'polypeptide(L)'
;MHLRTPLFELAPLEQRLLLAATPASPRPETLGALLNTGERQIIVDRFDNNPSQQSLLQTRLNASVTQFDNTLHNYMQSRTNARWYFDDSQTADYVTYLLGTTINYNSTVANANDVVEHRFPEQGSSSSYNVQLGSDIDWITPGGSSNPEFLHQLNRHGQFQDLAYAYRITGDSQYLEELTWEMADWSTQYITSDVPAAYSNSDKAGWTLDVALRADNWAFAYFMMIGAPGFAGVDSTLMVYKLIQMGDYLQTQAASTTDFASNRSLSVAKSLLLLGQMFPEIDTA
;
A
#
# COMPACT_ATOMS: atom_id res chain seq x y z
N MET A 1 -7.35 -70.99 -16.49
CA MET A 1 -6.36 -69.89 -16.57
C MET A 1 -7.14 -68.59 -16.43
N HIS A 2 -7.31 -68.09 -15.19
CA HIS A 2 -8.04 -66.86 -14.90
C HIS A 2 -7.01 -65.79 -14.53
N LEU A 3 -6.94 -64.74 -15.36
CA LEU A 3 -6.11 -63.57 -15.12
C LEU A 3 -6.80 -62.71 -14.05
N ARG A 4 -6.09 -62.42 -12.95
CA ARG A 4 -6.55 -61.52 -11.89
C ARG A 4 -6.27 -60.07 -12.31
N THR A 5 -7.29 -59.24 -12.30
CA THR A 5 -7.21 -57.79 -12.42
C THR A 5 -6.54 -57.20 -11.17
N PRO A 6 -5.56 -56.28 -11.28
CA PRO A 6 -5.01 -55.60 -10.11
C PRO A 6 -6.02 -54.58 -9.55
N LEU A 7 -6.16 -54.56 -8.23
CA LEU A 7 -7.18 -53.86 -7.44
C LEU A 7 -6.69 -52.51 -6.87
N PHE A 8 -5.70 -51.86 -7.48
CA PHE A 8 -5.18 -50.59 -7.00
C PHE A 8 -4.84 -49.65 -8.16
N GLU A 9 -5.76 -48.72 -8.45
CA GLU A 9 -5.43 -47.48 -9.14
C GLU A 9 -4.84 -46.52 -8.09
N LEU A 10 -3.60 -46.10 -8.30
CA LEU A 10 -3.02 -44.99 -7.56
C LEU A 10 -3.73 -43.72 -8.04
N ALA A 11 -4.59 -43.16 -7.21
CA ALA A 11 -5.13 -41.82 -7.45
C ALA A 11 -3.96 -40.84 -7.67
N PRO A 12 -4.04 -39.92 -8.65
CA PRO A 12 -3.00 -38.92 -8.85
C PRO A 12 -2.84 -38.12 -7.56
N LEU A 13 -1.61 -38.09 -7.07
CA LEU A 13 -1.16 -37.34 -5.91
C LEU A 13 -1.78 -35.94 -5.94
N GLU A 14 -2.54 -35.60 -4.89
CA GLU A 14 -2.95 -34.23 -4.61
C GLU A 14 -1.72 -33.33 -4.74
N GLN A 15 -1.85 -32.34 -5.62
CA GLN A 15 -0.89 -31.28 -5.81
C GLN A 15 -0.76 -30.57 -4.47
N ARG A 16 0.25 -30.96 -3.68
CA ARG A 16 0.64 -30.23 -2.49
C ARG A 16 0.86 -28.79 -2.96
N LEU A 17 0.02 -27.89 -2.49
CA LEU A 17 0.28 -26.46 -2.46
C LEU A 17 1.67 -26.30 -1.83
N LEU A 18 2.68 -26.23 -2.69
CA LEU A 18 3.93 -25.59 -2.36
C LEU A 18 3.51 -24.19 -2.00
N LEU A 19 3.51 -23.88 -0.69
CA LEU A 19 3.46 -22.52 -0.18
C LEU A 19 4.39 -21.72 -1.07
N ALA A 20 3.82 -20.87 -1.93
CA ALA A 20 4.59 -19.90 -2.67
C ALA A 20 5.45 -19.21 -1.62
N ALA A 21 6.76 -19.19 -1.86
CA ALA A 21 7.69 -18.61 -0.91
C ALA A 21 7.33 -17.12 -0.81
N THR A 22 6.60 -16.76 0.24
CA THR A 22 6.40 -15.39 0.68
C THR A 22 7.75 -14.67 0.52
N PRO A 23 7.83 -13.53 -0.22
CA PRO A 23 9.07 -12.76 -0.30
C PRO A 23 9.63 -12.60 1.11
N ALA A 24 10.81 -13.18 1.34
CA ALA A 24 11.28 -13.51 2.70
C ALA A 24 11.56 -12.26 3.55
N SER A 25 11.83 -11.13 2.90
CA SER A 25 12.05 -9.79 3.47
C SER A 25 12.25 -8.79 2.31
N PRO A 26 12.05 -7.49 2.54
CA PRO A 26 11.61 -6.88 3.80
C PRO A 26 10.11 -7.04 4.07
N ARG A 27 9.75 -7.00 5.37
CA ARG A 27 8.36 -6.93 5.87
C ARG A 27 8.25 -5.81 6.89
N PRO A 28 7.06 -5.23 7.14
CA PRO A 28 6.92 -4.14 8.10
C PRO A 28 7.44 -4.48 9.52
N GLU A 29 7.27 -5.72 9.98
CA GLU A 29 7.81 -6.21 11.26
C GLU A 29 9.34 -6.39 11.29
N THR A 30 10.00 -6.46 10.13
CA THR A 30 11.45 -6.61 10.02
C THR A 30 12.19 -5.29 9.80
N LEU A 31 11.48 -4.17 9.72
CA LEU A 31 12.05 -2.84 9.41
C LEU A 31 12.98 -2.29 10.50
N GLY A 32 12.94 -2.85 11.72
CA GLY A 32 13.86 -2.50 12.80
C GLY A 32 13.83 -0.99 13.10
N ALA A 33 14.96 -0.31 12.88
CA ALA A 33 15.10 1.12 13.14
C ALA A 33 14.18 2.00 12.26
N LEU A 34 13.73 1.53 11.10
CA LEU A 34 12.87 2.31 10.19
C LEU A 34 11.39 2.37 10.64
N LEU A 35 11.01 1.51 11.57
CA LEU A 35 9.70 1.51 12.21
C LEU A 35 9.88 1.03 13.65
N ASN A 36 10.54 1.83 14.48
CA ASN A 36 10.81 1.55 15.88
C ASN A 36 9.79 2.26 16.80
N THR A 37 10.10 2.39 18.09
CA THR A 37 9.24 3.10 19.05
C THR A 37 9.10 4.58 18.72
N GLY A 38 10.14 5.24 18.21
CA GLY A 38 10.15 6.65 17.85
C GLY A 38 9.18 6.98 16.71
N GLU A 39 9.14 6.17 15.67
CA GLU A 39 8.22 6.37 14.53
C GLU A 39 6.76 6.15 14.96
N ARG A 40 6.52 5.23 15.89
CA ARG A 40 5.19 5.06 16.52
C ARG A 40 4.83 6.23 17.43
N GLN A 41 5.80 6.81 18.13
CA GLN A 41 5.59 8.00 18.94
C GLN A 41 5.15 9.18 18.07
N ILE A 42 5.68 9.33 16.85
CA ILE A 42 5.18 10.34 15.89
C ILE A 42 3.68 10.16 15.63
N ILE A 43 3.20 8.92 15.42
CA ILE A 43 1.77 8.67 15.25
C ILE A 43 0.98 9.06 16.51
N VAL A 44 1.46 8.70 17.71
CA VAL A 44 0.81 9.10 18.97
C VAL A 44 0.72 10.62 19.07
N ASP A 45 1.80 11.33 18.81
CA ASP A 45 1.87 12.79 18.94
C ASP A 45 0.90 13.48 17.98
N ARG A 46 0.64 12.90 16.80
CA ARG A 46 -0.31 13.41 15.82
C ARG A 46 -1.77 13.06 16.13
N PHE A 47 -2.08 12.18 17.08
CA PHE A 47 -3.48 11.82 17.43
C PHE A 47 -4.19 12.89 18.30
N ASP A 48 -3.81 14.15 18.17
CA ASP A 48 -4.18 15.27 19.05
C ASP A 48 -5.67 15.65 18.98
N ASN A 49 -6.32 15.41 17.84
CA ASN A 49 -7.75 15.59 17.65
C ASN A 49 -8.61 14.47 18.27
N ASN A 50 -7.97 13.45 18.86
CA ASN A 50 -8.64 12.45 19.71
C ASN A 50 -7.80 12.11 20.96
N PRO A 51 -7.80 12.99 22.00
CA PRO A 51 -6.96 12.83 23.19
C PRO A 51 -7.16 11.51 23.95
N SER A 52 -8.38 10.96 23.89
CA SER A 52 -8.69 9.68 24.51
C SER A 52 -7.96 8.52 23.83
N GLN A 53 -7.97 8.50 22.49
CA GLN A 53 -7.26 7.50 21.72
C GLN A 53 -5.75 7.73 21.76
N GLN A 54 -5.29 8.97 21.72
CA GLN A 54 -3.89 9.33 21.93
C GLN A 54 -3.34 8.74 23.23
N SER A 55 -4.05 8.94 24.35
CA SER A 55 -3.65 8.42 25.66
C SER A 55 -3.62 6.89 25.71
N LEU A 56 -4.58 6.24 25.04
CA LEU A 56 -4.61 4.78 24.91
C LEU A 56 -3.42 4.27 24.09
N LEU A 57 -3.16 4.88 22.94
CA LEU A 57 -2.04 4.53 22.07
C LEU A 57 -0.70 4.72 22.80
N GLN A 58 -0.50 5.83 23.52
CA GLN A 58 0.70 6.04 24.36
C GLN A 58 0.86 4.93 25.40
N THR A 59 -0.22 4.59 26.10
CA THR A 59 -0.20 3.52 27.12
C THR A 59 0.21 2.18 26.50
N ARG A 60 -0.28 1.89 25.30
CA ARG A 60 0.02 0.64 24.57
C ARG A 60 1.44 0.64 24.02
N LEU A 61 1.93 1.77 23.52
CA LEU A 61 3.30 1.94 23.06
C LEU A 61 4.31 1.73 24.19
N ASN A 62 4.02 2.29 25.37
CA ASN A 62 4.83 2.09 26.57
C ASN A 62 4.88 0.61 27.02
N ALA A 63 3.86 -0.17 26.69
CA ALA A 63 3.81 -1.60 27.00
C ALA A 63 4.57 -2.44 25.96
N SER A 64 4.33 -2.23 24.67
CA SER A 64 5.10 -2.81 23.56
C SER A 64 4.67 -2.24 22.20
N VAL A 65 5.55 -2.29 21.21
CA VAL A 65 5.21 -1.93 19.82
C VAL A 65 4.06 -2.77 19.25
N THR A 66 4.02 -4.07 19.54
CA THR A 66 2.93 -4.95 19.08
C THR A 66 1.58 -4.57 19.66
N GLN A 67 1.53 -4.18 20.94
CA GLN A 67 0.28 -3.70 21.55
C GLN A 67 -0.16 -2.37 20.94
N PHE A 68 0.77 -1.46 20.64
CA PHE A 68 0.46 -0.24 19.91
C PHE A 68 -0.12 -0.55 18.53
N ASP A 69 0.57 -1.37 17.74
CA ASP A 69 0.20 -1.73 16.36
C ASP A 69 -1.22 -2.30 16.29
N ASN A 70 -1.51 -3.29 17.15
CA ASN A 70 -2.84 -3.89 17.21
C ASN A 70 -3.91 -2.90 17.70
N THR A 71 -3.56 -1.98 18.60
CA THR A 71 -4.51 -0.98 19.11
C THR A 71 -4.85 0.05 18.04
N LEU A 72 -3.85 0.55 17.31
CA LEU A 72 -4.06 1.46 16.19
C LEU A 72 -4.92 0.81 15.12
N HIS A 73 -4.58 -0.40 14.69
CA HIS A 73 -5.34 -1.13 13.68
C HIS A 73 -6.79 -1.37 14.08
N ASN A 74 -7.05 -1.87 15.30
CA ASN A 74 -8.40 -2.08 15.79
C ASN A 74 -9.21 -0.77 15.87
N TYR A 75 -8.57 0.33 16.27
CA TYR A 75 -9.20 1.64 16.27
C TYR A 75 -9.61 2.06 14.85
N MET A 76 -8.66 1.99 13.91
CA MET A 76 -8.89 2.40 12.53
C MET A 76 -9.94 1.56 11.82
N GLN A 77 -10.07 0.28 12.17
CA GLN A 77 -11.09 -0.63 11.66
C GLN A 77 -12.49 -0.36 12.26
N SER A 78 -12.57 0.03 13.53
CA SER A 78 -13.85 0.15 14.26
C SER A 78 -14.39 1.58 14.40
N ARG A 79 -13.59 2.59 14.09
CA ARG A 79 -14.01 3.99 14.13
C ARG A 79 -15.14 4.26 13.13
N THR A 80 -15.95 5.27 13.43
CA THR A 80 -17.18 5.59 12.68
C THR A 80 -17.28 7.04 12.21
N ASN A 81 -16.30 7.87 12.60
CA ASN A 81 -16.20 9.30 12.31
C ASN A 81 -15.62 9.61 10.93
N ALA A 82 -15.02 8.63 10.25
CA ALA A 82 -14.67 8.72 8.83
C ALA A 82 -15.21 7.48 8.10
N ARG A 83 -15.67 7.68 6.87
CA ARG A 83 -16.18 6.60 6.02
C ARG A 83 -15.56 6.73 4.65
N TRP A 84 -14.90 5.66 4.21
CA TRP A 84 -14.43 5.56 2.84
C TRP A 84 -15.63 5.38 1.90
N TYR A 85 -15.41 5.43 0.58
CA TYR A 85 -16.49 5.34 -0.41
C TYR A 85 -17.34 4.06 -0.30
N PHE A 86 -16.80 3.03 0.36
CA PHE A 86 -17.44 1.77 0.69
C PHE A 86 -17.17 1.40 2.16
N ASP A 87 -18.05 0.59 2.72
CA ASP A 87 -17.90 0.02 4.06
C ASP A 87 -17.25 -1.38 3.95
N ASP A 88 -16.26 -1.67 4.79
CA ASP A 88 -15.57 -2.97 4.79
C ASP A 88 -16.52 -4.14 5.13
N SER A 89 -17.57 -3.87 5.94
CA SER A 89 -18.64 -4.84 6.21
C SER A 89 -19.44 -5.21 4.95
N GLN A 90 -19.34 -4.40 3.89
CA GLN A 90 -19.99 -4.60 2.59
C GLN A 90 -19.02 -5.18 1.55
N THR A 91 -17.98 -5.91 1.98
CA THR A 91 -17.00 -6.54 1.09
C THR A 91 -17.64 -7.34 -0.04
N ALA A 92 -18.65 -8.15 0.25
CA ALA A 92 -19.33 -8.93 -0.78
C ALA A 92 -20.03 -8.04 -1.83
N ASP A 93 -20.58 -6.89 -1.42
CA ASP A 93 -21.33 -5.99 -2.31
C ASP A 93 -20.38 -5.25 -3.27
N TYR A 94 -19.27 -4.70 -2.75
CA TYR A 94 -18.31 -4.03 -3.63
C TYR A 94 -17.50 -5.02 -4.47
N VAL A 95 -17.21 -6.24 -3.98
CA VAL A 95 -16.61 -7.30 -4.82
C VAL A 95 -17.57 -7.68 -5.94
N THR A 96 -18.86 -7.82 -5.66
CA THR A 96 -19.88 -8.04 -6.69
C THR A 96 -19.94 -6.89 -7.70
N TYR A 97 -19.81 -5.64 -7.24
CA TYR A 97 -19.69 -4.48 -8.12
C TYR A 97 -18.42 -4.51 -8.99
N LEU A 98 -17.26 -4.89 -8.41
CA LEU A 98 -16.01 -5.02 -9.15
C LEU A 98 -16.08 -6.13 -10.21
N LEU A 99 -16.74 -7.25 -9.88
CA LEU A 99 -17.03 -8.34 -10.80
C LEU A 99 -18.14 -7.97 -11.81
N GLY A 100 -18.87 -6.88 -11.58
CA GLY A 100 -20.05 -6.44 -12.33
C GLY A 100 -19.81 -5.28 -13.30
N THR A 101 -19.84 -5.60 -14.60
CA THR A 101 -20.28 -4.76 -15.73
C THR A 101 -19.54 -3.47 -16.15
N THR A 102 -18.47 -2.99 -15.48
CA THR A 102 -17.75 -1.80 -16.02
C THR A 102 -16.22 -1.78 -15.86
N ILE A 103 -15.67 -2.48 -14.88
CA ILE A 103 -14.21 -2.66 -14.72
C ILE A 103 -13.85 -4.01 -15.32
N ASN A 104 -12.84 -4.04 -16.19
CA ASN A 104 -12.30 -5.31 -16.68
C ASN A 104 -11.54 -5.98 -15.53
N TYR A 105 -12.25 -6.69 -14.65
CA TYR A 105 -11.66 -7.32 -13.47
C TYR A 105 -10.57 -8.34 -13.84
N ASN A 106 -10.66 -8.95 -15.04
CA ASN A 106 -9.62 -9.83 -15.56
C ASN A 106 -8.31 -9.08 -15.76
N SER A 107 -8.33 -7.80 -16.16
CA SER A 107 -7.10 -7.02 -16.26
C SER A 107 -6.56 -6.63 -14.88
N THR A 108 -7.41 -6.39 -13.88
CA THR A 108 -6.92 -6.09 -12.52
C THR A 108 -6.20 -7.27 -11.89
N VAL A 109 -6.77 -8.48 -11.96
CA VAL A 109 -6.11 -9.70 -11.45
C VAL A 109 -4.88 -10.05 -12.29
N ALA A 110 -4.91 -9.86 -13.62
CA ALA A 110 -3.74 -10.07 -14.46
C ALA A 110 -2.60 -9.07 -14.13
N ASN A 111 -2.92 -7.79 -13.97
CA ASN A 111 -1.95 -6.78 -13.54
C ASN A 111 -1.37 -7.14 -12.17
N ALA A 112 -2.20 -7.54 -11.20
CA ALA A 112 -1.72 -7.96 -9.88
C ALA A 112 -0.80 -9.19 -9.96
N ASN A 113 -1.09 -10.16 -10.84
CA ASN A 113 -0.18 -11.28 -11.10
C ASN A 113 1.16 -10.82 -11.69
N ASP A 114 1.13 -9.87 -12.62
CA ASP A 114 2.34 -9.27 -13.18
C ASP A 114 3.15 -8.55 -12.09
N VAL A 115 2.50 -7.85 -11.16
CA VAL A 115 3.15 -7.18 -10.02
C VAL A 115 3.79 -8.17 -9.05
N VAL A 116 3.13 -9.29 -8.73
CA VAL A 116 3.72 -10.39 -7.93
C VAL A 116 4.98 -10.95 -8.60
N GLU A 117 5.10 -10.85 -9.92
CA GLU A 117 6.30 -11.20 -10.67
C GLU A 117 7.26 -10.00 -10.90
N HIS A 118 7.05 -8.90 -10.17
CA HIS A 118 7.79 -7.64 -10.26
C HIS A 118 7.82 -7.04 -11.67
N ARG A 119 6.70 -7.12 -12.38
CA ARG A 119 6.48 -6.43 -13.65
C ARG A 119 5.56 -5.26 -13.44
N PHE A 120 5.96 -4.11 -13.97
CA PHE A 120 5.28 -2.83 -13.75
C PHE A 120 4.87 -2.18 -15.07
N PRO A 121 3.87 -1.28 -15.05
CA PRO A 121 3.50 -0.50 -16.22
C PRO A 121 4.57 0.57 -16.49
N GLU A 122 4.97 0.72 -17.75
CA GLU A 122 5.97 1.74 -18.12
C GLU A 122 5.52 3.18 -17.83
N GLN A 123 4.21 3.44 -17.86
CA GLN A 123 3.58 4.74 -17.57
C GLN A 123 2.11 4.53 -17.19
N GLY A 124 1.47 5.53 -16.60
CA GLY A 124 0.11 5.40 -16.05
C GLY A 124 -1.01 5.11 -17.07
N SER A 125 -0.77 5.32 -18.37
CA SER A 125 -1.68 4.97 -19.45
C SER A 125 -1.39 3.61 -20.10
N SER A 126 -0.35 2.91 -19.63
CA SER A 126 0.00 1.59 -20.16
C SER A 126 -1.07 0.56 -19.81
N SER A 127 -1.47 -0.22 -20.80
CA SER A 127 -2.44 -1.32 -20.64
C SER A 127 -1.77 -2.66 -20.29
N SER A 128 -0.45 -2.68 -20.12
CA SER A 128 0.36 -3.89 -19.92
C SER A 128 1.51 -3.63 -18.95
N TYR A 129 1.81 -4.62 -18.12
CA TYR A 129 2.85 -4.57 -17.09
C TYR A 129 4.05 -5.38 -17.59
N ASN A 130 4.91 -4.71 -18.37
CA ASN A 130 6.00 -5.36 -19.10
C ASN A 130 7.40 -4.95 -18.63
N VAL A 131 7.51 -3.94 -17.76
CA VAL A 131 8.81 -3.51 -17.25
C VAL A 131 9.19 -4.40 -16.08
N GLN A 132 10.07 -5.36 -16.35
CA GLN A 132 10.57 -6.30 -15.34
C GLN A 132 11.62 -5.64 -14.46
N LEU A 133 11.40 -5.68 -13.15
CA LEU A 133 12.41 -5.35 -12.14
C LEU A 133 12.93 -6.63 -11.46
N GLY A 134 14.05 -6.51 -10.75
CA GLY A 134 14.63 -7.62 -10.00
C GLY A 134 13.86 -7.92 -8.71
N SER A 135 14.30 -8.95 -7.98
CA SER A 135 13.77 -9.28 -6.64
C SER A 135 14.13 -8.25 -5.57
N ASP A 136 15.07 -7.35 -5.87
CA ASP A 136 15.47 -6.19 -5.07
C ASP A 136 15.17 -4.97 -5.95
N ILE A 137 14.08 -4.26 -5.66
CA ILE A 137 13.58 -3.19 -6.52
C ILE A 137 14.33 -1.91 -6.18
N ASP A 138 15.11 -1.37 -7.11
CA ASP A 138 15.64 -0.01 -6.95
C ASP A 138 14.52 1.00 -7.26
N TRP A 139 13.97 1.61 -6.21
CA TRP A 139 12.88 2.58 -6.33
C TRP A 139 13.38 3.99 -6.68
N ILE A 140 14.68 4.27 -6.48
CA ILE A 140 15.30 5.59 -6.69
C ILE A 140 15.85 5.70 -8.11
N THR A 141 16.50 4.65 -8.61
CA THR A 141 17.11 4.59 -9.94
C THR A 141 16.63 3.33 -10.68
N PRO A 142 15.31 3.17 -10.89
CA PRO A 142 14.75 1.94 -11.43
C PRO A 142 15.29 1.68 -12.83
N GLY A 143 15.80 0.45 -13.01
CA GLY A 143 16.17 -0.07 -14.32
C GLY A 143 14.95 -0.52 -15.14
N GLY A 144 15.20 -1.22 -16.24
CA GLY A 144 14.14 -1.93 -16.99
C GLY A 144 13.39 -1.09 -18.04
N SER A 145 13.40 0.24 -17.97
CA SER A 145 12.85 1.11 -19.01
C SER A 145 13.75 2.32 -19.30
N SER A 146 13.75 2.77 -20.55
CA SER A 146 14.36 4.05 -20.98
C SER A 146 13.37 5.21 -21.01
N ASN A 147 12.09 4.95 -20.71
CA ASN A 147 11.06 5.99 -20.61
C ASN A 147 11.25 6.75 -19.28
N PRO A 148 11.53 8.07 -19.32
CA PRO A 148 11.70 8.85 -18.09
C PRO A 148 10.44 8.89 -17.20
N GLU A 149 9.25 8.65 -17.76
CA GLU A 149 8.02 8.59 -16.96
C GLU A 149 7.97 7.34 -16.06
N PHE A 150 8.76 6.31 -16.33
CA PHE A 150 8.71 5.06 -15.57
C PHE A 150 9.07 5.26 -14.10
N LEU A 151 10.10 6.07 -13.81
CA LEU A 151 10.48 6.44 -12.44
C LEU A 151 9.29 7.00 -11.67
N HIS A 152 8.59 7.94 -12.28
CA HIS A 152 7.42 8.61 -11.71
C HIS A 152 6.25 7.65 -11.57
N GLN A 153 5.96 6.84 -12.60
CA GLN A 153 4.88 5.87 -12.57
C GLN A 153 5.08 4.83 -11.47
N LEU A 154 6.28 4.24 -11.37
CA LEU A 154 6.64 3.28 -10.35
C LEU A 154 6.41 3.87 -8.95
N ASN A 155 6.85 5.11 -8.76
CA ASN A 155 6.73 5.86 -7.51
C ASN A 155 5.32 6.44 -7.25
N ARG A 156 4.35 6.29 -8.14
CA ARG A 156 2.95 6.63 -7.83
C ARG A 156 2.23 5.48 -7.13
N HIS A 157 2.76 4.26 -7.19
CA HIS A 157 2.21 3.07 -6.52
C HIS A 157 0.76 2.77 -6.93
N GLY A 158 0.41 3.03 -8.20
CA GLY A 158 -0.93 2.70 -8.71
C GLY A 158 -1.24 1.21 -8.59
N GLN A 159 -0.21 0.36 -8.72
CA GLN A 159 -0.31 -1.09 -8.59
C GLN A 159 -0.76 -1.57 -7.21
N PHE A 160 -0.63 -0.75 -6.16
CA PHE A 160 -1.14 -1.11 -4.83
C PHE A 160 -2.66 -1.28 -4.85
N GLN A 161 -3.36 -0.52 -5.69
CA GLN A 161 -4.80 -0.73 -5.88
C GLN A 161 -5.09 -2.06 -6.57
N ASP A 162 -4.31 -2.44 -7.59
CA ASP A 162 -4.49 -3.71 -8.29
C ASP A 162 -4.31 -4.90 -7.33
N LEU A 163 -3.26 -4.88 -6.51
CA LEU A 163 -3.02 -5.90 -5.47
C LEU A 163 -4.18 -5.97 -4.47
N ALA A 164 -4.64 -4.83 -3.96
CA ALA A 164 -5.73 -4.78 -2.98
C ALA A 164 -7.07 -5.27 -3.58
N TYR A 165 -7.37 -4.89 -4.83
CA TYR A 165 -8.53 -5.41 -5.55
C TYR A 165 -8.43 -6.90 -5.80
N ALA A 166 -7.29 -7.39 -6.29
CA ALA A 166 -7.08 -8.80 -6.57
C ALA A 166 -7.21 -9.65 -5.31
N TYR A 167 -6.67 -9.19 -4.18
CA TYR A 167 -6.89 -9.82 -2.87
C TYR A 167 -8.38 -9.90 -2.54
N ARG A 168 -9.13 -8.80 -2.63
CA ARG A 168 -10.57 -8.81 -2.26
C ARG A 168 -11.42 -9.66 -3.19
N ILE A 169 -11.05 -9.76 -4.47
CA ILE A 169 -11.75 -10.58 -5.46
C ILE A 169 -11.48 -12.07 -5.25
N THR A 170 -10.23 -12.44 -4.98
CA THR A 170 -9.78 -13.85 -5.00
C THR A 170 -9.66 -14.48 -3.62
N GLY A 171 -9.38 -13.68 -2.59
CA GLY A 171 -8.97 -14.12 -1.27
C GLY A 171 -7.55 -14.69 -1.19
N ASP A 172 -6.75 -14.59 -2.26
CA ASP A 172 -5.40 -15.15 -2.31
C ASP A 172 -4.39 -14.27 -1.56
N SER A 173 -3.68 -14.87 -0.58
CA SER A 173 -2.76 -14.14 0.28
C SER A 173 -1.55 -13.58 -0.46
N GLN A 174 -1.20 -14.12 -1.65
CA GLN A 174 -0.04 -13.65 -2.41
C GLN A 174 -0.10 -12.15 -2.71
N TYR A 175 -1.29 -11.59 -2.96
CA TYR A 175 -1.44 -10.16 -3.28
C TYR A 175 -1.25 -9.26 -2.06
N LEU A 176 -1.71 -9.72 -0.89
CA LEU A 176 -1.45 -9.05 0.39
C LEU A 176 0.03 -9.15 0.76
N GLU A 177 0.63 -10.32 0.55
CA GLU A 177 2.04 -10.56 0.78
C GLU A 177 2.90 -9.67 -0.13
N GLU A 178 2.55 -9.49 -1.39
CA GLU A 178 3.28 -8.60 -2.29
C GLU A 178 3.11 -7.13 -1.88
N LEU A 179 1.89 -6.70 -1.59
CA LEU A 179 1.60 -5.32 -1.18
C LEU A 179 2.42 -4.90 0.05
N THR A 180 2.42 -5.74 1.08
CA THR A 180 3.14 -5.45 2.34
C THR A 180 4.65 -5.55 2.16
N TRP A 181 5.13 -6.38 1.22
CA TRP A 181 6.54 -6.44 0.83
C TRP A 181 6.97 -5.17 0.10
N GLU A 182 6.29 -4.77 -0.98
CA GLU A 182 6.63 -3.55 -1.74
C GLU A 182 6.58 -2.30 -0.86
N MET A 183 5.61 -2.21 0.05
CA MET A 183 5.54 -1.12 1.04
C MET A 183 6.78 -1.07 1.93
N ALA A 184 7.18 -2.21 2.48
CA ALA A 184 8.33 -2.31 3.36
C ALA A 184 9.62 -2.00 2.59
N ASP A 185 9.77 -2.57 1.39
CA ASP A 185 10.93 -2.40 0.52
C ASP A 185 11.12 -0.96 0.10
N TRP A 186 10.07 -0.31 -0.41
CA TRP A 186 10.08 1.11 -0.72
C TRP A 186 10.46 1.95 0.51
N SER A 187 9.95 1.60 1.69
CA SER A 187 10.24 2.31 2.94
C SER A 187 11.69 2.19 3.40
N THR A 188 12.44 1.17 2.93
CA THR A 188 13.88 1.07 3.22
C THR A 188 14.72 2.06 2.42
N GLN A 189 14.24 2.48 1.26
CA GLN A 189 14.93 3.43 0.36
C GLN A 189 14.42 4.86 0.56
N TYR A 190 13.14 5.01 0.91
CA TYR A 190 12.49 6.29 1.21
C TYR A 190 12.17 6.40 2.70
N ILE A 191 13.19 6.74 3.49
CA ILE A 191 13.07 6.90 4.95
C ILE A 191 12.07 8.02 5.27
N THR A 192 12.13 9.13 4.52
CA THR A 192 11.14 10.22 4.53
C THR A 192 10.45 10.33 3.17
N SER A 193 9.40 11.13 3.07
CA SER A 193 8.73 11.46 1.79
C SER A 193 9.38 12.62 1.04
N ASP A 194 10.58 13.02 1.44
CA ASP A 194 11.34 14.09 0.78
C ASP A 194 11.82 13.67 -0.61
N VAL A 195 12.15 14.68 -1.42
CA VAL A 195 12.67 14.47 -2.77
C VAL A 195 14.05 13.79 -2.71
N PRO A 196 14.28 12.66 -3.40
CA PRO A 196 15.59 12.01 -3.39
C PRO A 196 16.70 12.91 -3.94
N ALA A 197 17.84 12.92 -3.25
CA ALA A 197 19.00 13.71 -3.66
C ALA A 197 19.53 13.30 -5.04
N ALA A 198 19.45 12.00 -5.36
CA ALA A 198 19.89 11.39 -6.60
C ALA A 198 19.10 11.81 -7.84
N TYR A 199 17.88 12.35 -7.67
CA TYR A 199 17.03 12.72 -8.80
C TYR A 199 17.61 13.90 -9.60
N SER A 200 17.39 13.87 -10.91
CA SER A 200 17.68 14.99 -11.79
C SER A 200 16.77 16.18 -11.48
N ASN A 201 17.11 17.39 -11.94
CA ASN A 201 16.26 18.56 -11.70
C ASN A 201 14.84 18.41 -12.28
N SER A 202 14.68 17.71 -13.41
CA SER A 202 13.36 17.44 -13.98
C SER A 202 12.56 16.48 -13.09
N ASP A 203 13.20 15.43 -12.58
CA ASP A 203 12.50 14.41 -11.78
C ASP A 203 12.12 14.98 -10.40
N LYS A 204 13.01 15.81 -9.83
CA LYS A 204 12.73 16.57 -8.59
C LYS A 204 11.49 17.45 -8.73
N ALA A 205 11.27 18.05 -9.90
CA ALA A 205 10.06 18.82 -10.15
C ALA A 205 8.82 17.92 -10.16
N GLY A 206 8.91 16.71 -10.72
CA GLY A 206 7.81 15.74 -10.80
C GLY A 206 7.39 15.16 -9.44
N TRP A 207 8.32 15.09 -8.48
CA TRP A 207 8.11 14.43 -7.18
C TRP A 207 6.85 14.88 -6.44
N THR A 208 6.50 16.17 -6.49
CA THR A 208 5.29 16.68 -5.82
C THR A 208 4.01 16.01 -6.31
N LEU A 209 3.91 15.77 -7.62
CA LEU A 209 2.77 15.05 -8.18
C LEU A 209 2.79 13.58 -7.76
N ASP A 210 3.99 12.97 -7.74
CA ASP A 210 4.13 11.56 -7.37
C ASP A 210 3.72 11.32 -5.92
N VAL A 211 4.13 12.18 -4.97
CA VAL A 211 3.72 12.07 -3.56
C VAL A 211 2.21 12.25 -3.40
N ALA A 212 1.60 13.21 -4.11
CA ALA A 212 0.15 13.41 -4.05
C ALA A 212 -0.61 12.15 -4.52
N LEU A 213 -0.26 11.63 -5.70
CA LEU A 213 -0.90 10.42 -6.23
C LEU A 213 -0.59 9.17 -5.39
N ARG A 214 0.61 9.07 -4.81
CA ARG A 214 0.98 7.98 -3.89
C ARG A 214 0.12 8.02 -2.63
N ALA A 215 -0.10 9.19 -2.03
CA ALA A 215 -0.97 9.32 -0.86
C ALA A 215 -2.40 8.83 -1.16
N ASP A 216 -2.94 9.18 -2.33
CA ASP A 216 -4.24 8.70 -2.79
C ASP A 216 -4.26 7.17 -2.94
N ASN A 217 -3.26 6.60 -3.61
CA ASN A 217 -3.16 5.16 -3.87
C ASN A 217 -2.96 4.34 -2.58
N TRP A 218 -2.14 4.84 -1.65
CA TRP A 218 -1.91 4.21 -0.36
C TRP A 218 -3.15 4.29 0.52
N ALA A 219 -3.84 5.44 0.57
CA ALA A 219 -5.11 5.55 1.29
C ALA A 219 -6.16 4.59 0.71
N PHE A 220 -6.24 4.48 -0.61
CA PHE A 220 -7.13 3.52 -1.27
C PHE A 220 -6.83 2.08 -0.87
N ALA A 221 -5.57 1.65 -1.02
CA ALA A 221 -5.14 0.30 -0.64
C ALA A 221 -5.36 0.05 0.86
N TYR A 222 -5.12 1.04 1.72
CA TYR A 222 -5.36 0.93 3.16
C TYR A 222 -6.82 0.61 3.48
N PHE A 223 -7.77 1.40 2.99
CA PHE A 223 -9.19 1.16 3.26
C PHE A 223 -9.72 -0.10 2.57
N MET A 224 -9.10 -0.51 1.46
CA MET A 224 -9.35 -1.82 0.87
C MET A 224 -8.78 -2.97 1.69
N MET A 225 -7.75 -2.80 2.51
CA MET A 225 -7.07 -3.91 3.19
C MET A 225 -7.26 -3.93 4.70
N ILE A 226 -7.76 -2.87 5.32
CA ILE A 226 -7.80 -2.73 6.78
C ILE A 226 -8.58 -3.84 7.51
N GLY A 227 -9.60 -4.43 6.88
CA GLY A 227 -10.33 -5.59 7.44
C GLY A 227 -10.00 -6.92 6.78
N ALA A 228 -8.99 -6.97 5.91
CA ALA A 228 -8.56 -8.18 5.24
C ALA A 228 -7.91 -9.18 6.22
N PRO A 229 -8.29 -10.46 6.19
CA PRO A 229 -7.57 -11.50 6.92
C PRO A 229 -6.06 -11.51 6.59
N GLY A 230 -5.23 -11.28 7.60
CA GLY A 230 -3.77 -11.27 7.47
C GLY A 230 -3.14 -9.89 7.33
N PHE A 231 -3.92 -8.83 7.08
CA PHE A 231 -3.41 -7.46 7.16
C PHE A 231 -3.24 -7.08 8.63
N ALA A 232 -1.99 -7.06 9.09
CA ALA A 232 -1.65 -7.01 10.50
C ALA A 232 -1.58 -5.57 11.04
N GLY A 233 -1.50 -5.46 12.36
CA GLY A 233 -1.37 -4.17 13.03
C GLY A 233 -0.14 -3.37 12.56
N VAL A 234 0.97 -4.06 12.32
CA VAL A 234 2.23 -3.43 11.88
C VAL A 234 2.12 -2.88 10.44
N ASP A 235 1.36 -3.54 9.56
CA ASP A 235 1.11 -3.06 8.20
C ASP A 235 0.31 -1.75 8.24
N SER A 236 -0.72 -1.73 9.09
CA SER A 236 -1.50 -0.52 9.36
C SER A 236 -0.64 0.60 9.92
N THR A 237 0.25 0.30 10.86
CA THR A 237 1.19 1.28 11.43
C THR A 237 2.11 1.85 10.35
N LEU A 238 2.70 1.02 9.49
CA LEU A 238 3.58 1.50 8.42
C LEU A 238 2.83 2.38 7.43
N MET A 239 1.62 1.98 6.99
CA MET A 239 0.81 2.80 6.08
C MET A 239 0.48 4.16 6.70
N VAL A 240 -0.05 4.18 7.93
CA VAL A 240 -0.41 5.43 8.61
C VAL A 240 0.82 6.32 8.80
N TYR A 241 1.95 5.75 9.22
CA TYR A 241 3.19 6.50 9.37
C TYR A 241 3.64 7.15 8.06
N LYS A 242 3.62 6.40 6.94
CA LYS A 242 4.00 6.94 5.63
C LYS A 242 2.99 7.95 5.10
N LEU A 243 1.69 7.78 5.34
CA LEU A 243 0.69 8.76 4.98
C LEU A 243 0.86 10.10 5.72
N ILE A 244 1.27 10.06 7.00
CA ILE A 244 1.66 11.28 7.75
C ILE A 244 2.86 11.96 7.08
N GLN A 245 3.92 11.21 6.75
CA GLN A 245 5.10 11.77 6.08
C GLN A 245 4.75 12.41 4.72
N MET A 246 3.86 11.78 3.94
CA MET A 246 3.39 12.33 2.67
C MET A 246 2.58 13.60 2.90
N GLY A 247 1.70 13.61 3.90
CA GLY A 247 0.92 14.79 4.28
C GLY A 247 1.79 15.98 4.69
N ASP A 248 2.80 15.77 5.53
CA ASP A 248 3.78 16.80 5.93
C ASP A 248 4.50 17.41 4.71
N TYR A 249 4.95 16.55 3.79
CA TYR A 249 5.59 16.99 2.55
C TYR A 249 4.61 17.82 1.70
N LEU A 250 3.40 17.31 1.48
CA LEU A 250 2.38 17.96 0.65
C LEU A 250 1.94 19.30 1.23
N GLN A 251 1.83 19.42 2.56
CA GLN A 251 1.53 20.68 3.23
C GLN A 251 2.62 21.73 2.97
N THR A 252 3.89 21.31 3.04
CA THR A 252 5.03 22.17 2.72
C THR A 252 4.98 22.65 1.26
N GLN A 253 4.59 21.78 0.32
CA GLN A 253 4.41 22.17 -1.08
C GLN A 253 3.21 23.11 -1.28
N ALA A 254 2.09 22.86 -0.59
CA ALA A 254 0.90 23.71 -0.64
C ALA A 254 1.19 25.12 -0.10
N ALA A 255 1.98 25.24 0.96
CA ALA A 255 2.36 26.54 1.55
C ALA A 255 3.28 27.38 0.66
N SER A 256 4.01 26.75 -0.26
CA SER A 256 5.00 27.40 -1.12
C SER A 256 4.57 27.54 -2.58
N THR A 257 3.48 26.88 -3.00
CA THR A 257 3.03 26.93 -4.39
C THR A 257 2.56 28.33 -4.77
N THR A 258 2.95 28.76 -5.97
CA THR A 258 2.44 29.98 -6.62
C THR A 258 1.71 29.67 -7.92
N ASP A 259 1.77 28.42 -8.39
CA ASP A 259 1.14 27.97 -9.63
C ASP A 259 -0.15 27.21 -9.32
N PHE A 260 -1.20 27.94 -8.95
CA PHE A 260 -2.51 27.37 -8.60
C PHE A 260 -3.27 26.79 -9.81
N ALA A 261 -2.84 27.07 -11.04
CA ALA A 261 -3.45 26.53 -12.25
C ALA A 261 -2.87 25.15 -12.64
N SER A 262 -1.74 24.76 -12.05
CA SER A 262 -1.12 23.47 -12.30
C SER A 262 -1.99 22.29 -11.83
N ASN A 263 -2.03 21.24 -12.64
CA ASN A 263 -2.60 19.95 -12.23
C ASN A 263 -1.89 19.37 -10.99
N ARG A 264 -0.63 19.75 -10.74
CA ARG A 264 0.11 19.35 -9.53
C ARG A 264 -0.48 19.99 -8.28
N SER A 265 -0.72 21.30 -8.31
CA SER A 265 -1.35 22.02 -7.20
C SER A 265 -2.76 21.49 -6.90
N LEU A 266 -3.53 21.16 -7.94
CA LEU A 266 -4.83 20.51 -7.77
C LEU A 266 -4.72 19.12 -7.14
N SER A 267 -3.71 18.32 -7.54
CA SER A 267 -3.46 16.99 -6.96
C SER A 267 -3.05 17.08 -5.50
N VAL A 268 -2.16 18.01 -5.14
CA VAL A 268 -1.76 18.29 -3.75
C VAL A 268 -2.98 18.64 -2.90
N ALA A 269 -3.82 19.58 -3.36
CA ALA A 269 -5.03 19.98 -2.63
C ALA A 269 -6.02 18.82 -2.44
N LYS A 270 -6.22 18.00 -3.49
CA LYS A 270 -7.06 16.80 -3.42
C LYS A 270 -6.53 15.80 -2.39
N SER A 271 -5.24 15.50 -2.41
CA SER A 271 -4.64 14.52 -1.50
C SER A 271 -4.62 15.00 -0.05
N LEU A 272 -4.35 16.29 0.19
CA LEU A 272 -4.46 16.88 1.54
C LEU A 272 -5.90 16.83 2.06
N LEU A 273 -6.90 17.14 1.21
CA LEU A 273 -8.30 17.00 1.57
C LEU A 273 -8.65 15.55 1.90
N LEU A 274 -8.16 14.59 1.10
CA LEU A 274 -8.36 13.17 1.32
C LEU A 274 -7.80 12.74 2.68
N LEU A 275 -6.55 13.08 2.97
CA LEU A 275 -5.88 12.75 4.24
C LEU A 275 -6.64 13.34 5.43
N GLY A 276 -6.97 14.63 5.38
CA GLY A 276 -7.71 15.30 6.46
C GLY A 276 -9.13 14.78 6.67
N GLN A 277 -9.83 14.37 5.62
CA GLN A 277 -11.17 13.76 5.74
C GLN A 277 -11.13 12.33 6.25
N MET A 278 -10.09 11.58 5.88
CA MET A 278 -10.03 10.16 6.15
C MET A 278 -9.24 9.80 7.39
N PHE A 279 -8.41 10.70 7.91
CA PHE A 279 -7.71 10.54 9.17
C PHE A 279 -7.96 11.76 10.09
N PRO A 280 -9.22 12.14 10.35
CA PRO A 280 -9.56 13.40 11.03
C PRO A 280 -9.07 13.49 12.48
N GLU A 281 -8.63 12.38 13.06
CA GLU A 281 -8.06 12.31 14.41
C GLU A 281 -6.57 12.58 14.44
N ILE A 282 -5.94 12.49 13.27
CA ILE A 282 -4.53 12.64 13.06
C ILE A 282 -4.30 14.02 12.45
N ASP A 283 -3.42 14.81 13.04
CA ASP A 283 -2.82 15.94 12.37
C ASP A 283 -1.91 15.44 11.24
N THR A 284 -2.50 15.23 10.06
CA THR A 284 -1.79 14.72 8.87
C THR A 284 -1.14 15.82 8.05
N ALA A 285 -1.32 17.11 8.38
CA ALA A 285 -0.86 18.25 7.57
C ALA A 285 -0.87 19.58 8.34
#